data_AF-A0A9D3WE60-F1
#
_entry.id   AF-A0A9D3WE60-F1
#
_cell.length_a   1.000
_cell.length_b   1.000
_cell.length_c   1.000
_cell.angle_alpha   90.00
_cell.angle_beta   90.00
_cell.angle_gamma   90.00
#
_symmetry.space_group_name_H-M   'P 1'
#
loop_
_entity.id
_entity.type
_entity.pdbx_description
1 polymer ?
#
loop_
_entity_poly.entity_id
_entity_poly.type
_entity_poly.pdbx_seq_one_letter_code
_entity_poly.pdbx_strand_id
1 'polypeptide(L)'
;MADPGKMEEGLAHEENMEKKGDKLVEQQQQLQEQQQPLVKQKTKRVATLDAFRGLTIVLMILVDDAGGSYARIDHSPWNGCTLADFVMPFFLFIVGVAIALALKKIPKIKDAIKKICLRTLKLLFWGVLLQGGYSHAPNDLVYGVDMKLIRWCGILQRIALVYFIVAVIETLTTKRRPTVLEPGYSSIFTAYRWQWLGGFVAFVIYMTTTYSLYVPDWSFVVSTDSETTQYTVKCGMRGHLGPACNAVGYVDREVWGINHLYMYPVWQRLKACTHSSPSSGQIREDAPSWCRAPFEPEGLLSSILAILSGTIGIHYGHVLIHFKGHSERLKQWVSMALGLLIVAIILHFTDAIPINKQLYSFSYVCFTAGAAGIVFSAFYILIDVWGWRTPFLFLEWIGMNAMLIYVLGAQGILPAFVNGWYYKSTNNTLVFWIQKHVFNNVWHSERLGTLLYVIFAEITFYGVLSGILHKFGIYWKL
;
A
#
# COMPACT_ATOMS: atom_id res chain seq x y z
N MET A 1 -35.41 28.34 -82.13
CA MET A 1 -34.08 27.76 -81.85
C MET A 1 -33.57 28.41 -80.58
N ALA A 2 -33.73 27.73 -79.44
CA ALA A 2 -33.11 28.15 -78.19
C ALA A 2 -31.65 27.70 -78.23
N ASP A 3 -30.74 28.63 -77.93
CA ASP A 3 -29.29 28.47 -78.03
C ASP A 3 -28.79 27.49 -76.95
N PRO A 4 -28.24 26.32 -77.32
CA PRO A 4 -27.82 25.29 -76.36
C PRO A 4 -26.66 25.74 -75.46
N GLY A 5 -25.92 26.80 -75.81
CA GLY A 5 -24.80 27.30 -75.00
C GLY A 5 -25.21 27.98 -73.68
N LYS A 6 -26.44 28.51 -73.58
CA LYS A 6 -26.91 29.21 -72.36
C LYS A 6 -27.39 28.30 -71.24
N MET A 7 -27.69 27.03 -71.53
CA MET A 7 -28.08 26.04 -70.50
C MET A 7 -26.86 25.46 -69.78
N GLU A 8 -25.74 25.25 -70.48
CA GLU A 8 -24.50 24.71 -69.87
C GLU A 8 -23.82 25.72 -68.93
N GLU A 9 -23.86 27.03 -69.24
CA GLU A 9 -23.32 28.07 -68.35
C GLU A 9 -24.11 28.20 -67.05
N GLY A 10 -25.43 28.00 -67.08
CA GLY A 10 -26.29 28.01 -65.88
C GLY A 10 -26.02 26.84 -64.93
N LEU A 11 -25.89 25.63 -65.49
CA LEU A 11 -25.57 24.41 -64.73
C LEU A 11 -24.17 24.46 -64.10
N ALA A 12 -23.17 24.99 -64.81
CA ALA A 12 -21.82 25.16 -64.27
C ALA A 12 -21.74 26.22 -63.16
N HIS A 13 -22.63 27.22 -63.19
CA HIS A 13 -22.70 28.26 -62.16
C HIS A 13 -23.45 27.78 -60.90
N GLU A 14 -24.46 26.91 -61.05
CA GLU A 14 -25.14 26.26 -59.92
C GLU A 14 -24.22 25.24 -59.22
N GLU A 15 -23.51 24.38 -59.95
CA GLU A 15 -22.54 23.44 -59.36
C GLU A 15 -21.42 24.14 -58.57
N ASN A 16 -20.93 25.29 -59.07
CA ASN A 16 -19.90 26.06 -58.38
C ASN A 16 -20.43 26.76 -57.13
N MET A 17 -21.71 27.15 -57.10
CA MET A 17 -22.34 27.69 -55.91
C MET A 17 -22.58 26.61 -54.85
N GLU A 18 -22.98 25.40 -55.26
CA GLU A 18 -23.14 24.24 -54.37
C GLU A 18 -21.82 23.83 -53.73
N LYS A 19 -20.75 23.67 -54.52
CA LYS A 19 -19.39 23.35 -54.02
C LYS A 19 -18.83 24.42 -53.10
N LYS A 20 -19.23 25.68 -53.26
CA LYS A 20 -18.82 26.79 -52.40
C LYS A 20 -19.63 26.82 -51.09
N GLY A 21 -20.91 26.44 -51.16
CA GLY A 21 -21.76 26.20 -50.00
C GLY A 21 -21.23 25.06 -49.12
N ASP A 22 -20.89 23.92 -49.72
CA ASP A 22 -20.35 22.76 -48.99
C ASP A 22 -19.03 23.07 -48.29
N LYS A 23 -18.12 23.81 -48.94
CA LYS A 23 -16.85 24.25 -48.31
C LYS A 23 -17.07 25.23 -47.16
N LEU A 24 -18.10 26.09 -47.24
CA LEU A 24 -18.46 27.00 -46.16
C LEU A 24 -19.08 26.25 -44.98
N VAL A 25 -19.88 25.21 -45.25
CA VAL A 25 -20.45 24.33 -44.22
C VAL A 25 -19.35 23.49 -43.55
N GLU A 26 -18.40 22.95 -44.31
CA GLU A 26 -17.23 22.24 -43.75
C GLU A 26 -16.34 23.16 -42.92
N GLN A 27 -16.08 24.40 -43.36
CA GLN A 27 -15.33 25.38 -42.57
C GLN A 27 -16.08 25.81 -41.31
N GLN A 28 -17.41 25.97 -41.37
CA GLN A 28 -18.23 26.26 -40.20
C GLN A 28 -18.30 25.09 -39.23
N GLN A 29 -18.35 23.84 -39.72
CA GLN A 29 -18.26 22.63 -38.88
C GLN A 29 -16.88 22.50 -38.22
N GLN A 30 -15.78 22.79 -38.94
CA GLN A 30 -14.44 22.78 -38.36
C GLN A 30 -14.22 23.90 -37.33
N LEU A 31 -14.80 25.08 -37.55
CA LEU A 31 -14.80 26.19 -36.58
C LEU A 31 -15.68 25.87 -35.35
N GLN A 32 -16.81 25.18 -35.53
CA GLN A 32 -17.64 24.69 -34.43
C GLN A 32 -17.00 23.55 -33.64
N GLU A 33 -16.25 22.64 -34.28
CA GLU A 33 -15.45 21.61 -33.59
C GLU A 33 -14.28 22.21 -32.79
N GLN A 34 -13.69 23.32 -33.25
CA GLN A 34 -12.67 24.06 -32.49
C GLN A 34 -13.24 24.94 -31.36
N GLN A 35 -14.51 25.34 -31.45
CA GLN A 35 -15.20 26.16 -30.44
C GLN A 35 -16.05 25.36 -29.46
N GLN A 36 -16.18 24.03 -29.60
CA GLN A 36 -16.71 23.23 -28.51
C GLN A 36 -15.79 23.43 -27.30
N PRO A 37 -16.30 23.97 -26.17
CA PRO A 37 -15.51 24.04 -24.96
C PRO A 37 -15.04 22.61 -24.70
N LEU A 38 -13.71 22.42 -24.56
CA LEU A 38 -13.11 21.19 -24.07
C LEU A 38 -13.80 20.85 -22.75
N VAL A 39 -14.92 20.12 -22.82
CA VAL A 39 -15.57 19.53 -21.68
C VAL A 39 -14.49 18.61 -21.16
N LYS A 40 -13.78 19.05 -20.12
CA LYS A 40 -12.80 18.25 -19.39
C LYS A 40 -13.54 16.96 -19.07
N GLN A 41 -13.35 15.91 -19.88
CA GLN A 41 -13.87 14.60 -19.57
C GLN A 41 -13.31 14.28 -18.19
N LYS A 42 -14.17 14.31 -17.18
CA LYS A 42 -13.79 13.90 -15.83
C LYS A 42 -13.23 12.50 -15.99
N THR A 43 -11.94 12.33 -15.72
CA THR A 43 -11.31 11.01 -15.74
C THR A 43 -12.11 10.09 -14.85
N LYS A 44 -12.82 9.12 -15.45
CA LYS A 44 -13.63 8.15 -14.72
C LYS A 44 -12.69 7.37 -13.81
N ARG A 45 -12.84 7.50 -12.49
CA ARG A 45 -12.05 6.74 -11.52
C ARG A 45 -12.38 5.25 -11.69
N VAL A 46 -11.39 4.40 -11.41
CA VAL A 46 -11.53 2.95 -11.44
C VAL A 46 -12.09 2.51 -10.09
N ALA A 47 -13.35 2.08 -10.06
CA ALA A 47 -14.06 1.72 -8.84
C ALA A 47 -13.36 0.57 -8.10
N THR A 48 -12.94 -0.46 -8.81
CA THR A 48 -12.16 -1.59 -8.25
C THR A 48 -10.90 -1.15 -7.51
N LEU A 49 -10.19 -0.14 -8.02
CA LEU A 49 -8.98 0.37 -7.38
C LEU A 49 -9.30 1.07 -6.06
N ASP A 50 -10.36 1.88 -6.05
CA ASP A 50 -10.81 2.58 -4.85
C ASP A 50 -11.35 1.55 -3.83
N ALA A 51 -12.13 0.56 -4.24
CA ALA A 51 -12.65 -0.50 -3.37
C ALA A 51 -11.53 -1.37 -2.76
N PHE A 52 -10.53 -1.79 -3.54
CA PHE A 52 -9.41 -2.57 -3.00
C PHE A 52 -8.60 -1.74 -1.99
N ARG A 53 -8.39 -0.45 -2.28
CA ARG A 53 -7.75 0.46 -1.34
C ARG A 53 -8.56 0.63 -0.06
N GLY A 54 -9.88 0.73 -0.17
CA GLY A 54 -10.78 0.72 0.97
C GLY A 54 -10.63 -0.53 1.82
N LEU A 55 -10.61 -1.70 1.19
CA LEU A 55 -10.41 -2.98 1.87
C LEU A 55 -9.10 -2.98 2.66
N THR A 56 -8.01 -2.49 2.09
CA THR A 56 -6.72 -2.44 2.83
C THR A 56 -6.78 -1.56 4.07
N ILE A 57 -7.50 -0.44 4.03
CA ILE A 57 -7.68 0.44 5.19
C ILE A 57 -8.61 -0.19 6.24
N VAL A 58 -9.68 -0.86 5.81
CA VAL A 58 -10.57 -1.61 6.71
C VAL A 58 -9.81 -2.74 7.39
N LEU A 59 -8.99 -3.49 6.65
CA LEU A 59 -8.14 -4.53 7.22
C LEU A 59 -7.10 -3.97 8.19
N MET A 60 -6.51 -2.80 7.89
CA MET A 60 -5.60 -2.11 8.82
C MET A 60 -6.27 -1.83 10.17
N ILE A 61 -7.44 -1.17 10.16
CA ILE A 61 -8.21 -0.87 11.38
C ILE A 61 -8.53 -2.17 12.13
N LEU A 62 -8.99 -3.20 11.40
CA LEU A 62 -9.32 -4.50 12.00
C LEU A 62 -8.12 -5.13 12.72
N VAL A 63 -6.93 -5.11 12.12
CA VAL A 63 -5.76 -5.79 12.69
C VAL A 63 -5.09 -4.98 13.78
N ASP A 64 -5.11 -3.65 13.70
CA ASP A 64 -4.55 -2.77 14.72
C ASP A 64 -5.38 -2.83 16.01
N ASP A 65 -6.72 -2.81 15.91
CA ASP A 65 -7.60 -2.71 17.07
C ASP A 65 -8.15 -4.06 17.57
N ALA A 66 -8.27 -5.08 16.70
CA ALA A 66 -8.72 -6.43 17.10
C ALA A 66 -7.61 -7.51 17.04
N GLY A 67 -6.41 -7.18 16.57
CA GLY A 67 -5.31 -8.13 16.40
C GLY A 67 -4.94 -8.85 17.68
N GLY A 68 -4.74 -8.12 18.79
CA GLY A 68 -4.35 -8.68 20.08
C GLY A 68 -5.29 -9.77 20.63
N SER A 69 -6.56 -9.75 20.22
CA SER A 69 -7.56 -10.76 20.63
C SER A 69 -7.44 -12.09 19.90
N TYR A 70 -6.88 -12.09 18.68
CA TYR A 70 -6.80 -13.28 17.82
C TYR A 70 -5.45 -13.37 17.10
N ALA A 71 -4.65 -14.38 17.43
CA ALA A 71 -3.33 -14.59 16.82
C ALA A 71 -3.33 -14.80 15.29
N ARG A 72 -4.48 -15.14 14.69
CA ARG A 72 -4.64 -15.24 13.22
C ARG A 72 -4.89 -13.88 12.55
N ILE A 73 -5.38 -12.91 13.33
CA ILE A 73 -5.59 -11.53 12.90
C ILE A 73 -4.29 -10.75 13.10
N ASP A 74 -3.64 -10.91 14.25
CA ASP A 74 -2.34 -10.30 14.60
C ASP A 74 -1.19 -10.79 13.70
N HIS A 75 -0.07 -10.06 13.68
CA HIS A 75 1.15 -10.39 12.97
C HIS A 75 1.74 -11.75 13.38
N SER A 76 2.31 -12.46 12.40
CA SER A 76 3.14 -13.64 12.65
C SER A 76 4.41 -13.25 13.44
N PRO A 77 4.82 -14.03 14.46
CA PRO A 77 5.98 -13.68 15.27
C PRO A 77 7.30 -13.59 14.50
N TRP A 78 7.48 -14.39 13.44
CA TRP A 78 8.66 -14.32 12.59
C TRP A 78 8.39 -14.87 11.18
N ASN A 79 8.32 -16.20 11.06
CA ASN A 79 8.00 -16.89 9.82
C ASN A 79 6.50 -17.21 9.76
N GLY A 80 5.96 -17.20 8.55
CA GLY A 80 4.54 -17.36 8.26
C GLY A 80 3.90 -16.06 7.78
N CYS A 81 2.60 -16.12 7.59
CA CYS A 81 1.79 -14.98 7.17
C CYS A 81 0.41 -15.10 7.82
N THR A 82 -0.02 -14.05 8.52
CA THR A 82 -1.37 -13.91 9.09
C THR A 82 -2.11 -12.74 8.44
N LEU A 83 -3.32 -12.42 8.89
CA LEU A 83 -4.15 -11.40 8.24
C LEU A 83 -3.47 -10.01 8.22
N ALA A 84 -2.88 -9.58 9.35
CA ALA A 84 -2.15 -8.31 9.45
C ALA A 84 -1.00 -8.21 8.44
N ASP A 85 -0.37 -9.33 8.10
CA ASP A 85 0.78 -9.36 7.20
C ASP A 85 0.41 -9.06 5.74
N PHE A 86 -0.87 -9.01 5.36
CA PHE A 86 -1.29 -8.64 3.99
C PHE A 86 -1.52 -7.14 3.78
N VAL A 87 -1.76 -6.37 4.85
CA VAL A 87 -2.22 -4.97 4.77
C VAL A 87 -1.24 -4.11 3.98
N MET A 88 0.03 -4.09 4.39
CA MET A 88 1.04 -3.22 3.79
C MET A 88 1.40 -3.62 2.34
N PRO A 89 1.67 -4.89 2.00
CA PRO A 89 1.92 -5.30 0.62
C PRO A 89 0.75 -5.02 -0.32
N PHE A 90 -0.49 -5.25 0.11
CA PHE A 90 -1.67 -4.91 -0.69
C PHE A 90 -1.72 -3.41 -0.96
N PHE A 91 -1.41 -2.58 0.04
CA PHE A 91 -1.34 -1.15 -0.13
C PHE A 91 -0.26 -0.72 -1.14
N LEU A 92 0.95 -1.28 -1.06
CA LEU A 92 2.03 -0.99 -2.01
C LEU A 92 1.69 -1.43 -3.43
N PHE A 93 1.06 -2.58 -3.59
CA PHE A 93 0.56 -3.06 -4.87
C PHE A 93 -0.44 -2.06 -5.48
N ILE A 94 -1.42 -1.59 -4.70
CA ILE A 94 -2.42 -0.60 -5.12
C ILE A 94 -1.78 0.74 -5.46
N VAL A 95 -0.77 1.18 -4.69
CA VAL A 95 0.03 2.37 -5.00
C VAL A 95 0.69 2.21 -6.38
N GLY A 96 1.26 1.04 -6.68
CA GLY A 96 1.78 0.70 -8.00
C GLY A 96 0.74 0.86 -9.11
N VAL A 97 -0.45 0.24 -8.97
CA VAL A 97 -1.55 0.35 -9.94
C VAL A 97 -1.93 1.82 -10.16
N ALA A 98 -2.02 2.60 -9.07
CA ALA A 98 -2.36 4.02 -9.12
C ALA A 98 -1.29 4.87 -9.84
N ILE A 99 0.00 4.54 -9.72
CA ILE A 99 1.09 5.22 -10.43
C ILE A 99 0.88 5.11 -11.94
N ALA A 100 0.61 3.91 -12.46
CA ALA A 100 0.38 3.68 -13.89
C ALA A 100 -0.74 4.59 -14.43
N LEU A 101 -1.85 4.68 -13.68
CA LEU A 101 -3.01 5.49 -14.08
C LEU A 101 -2.75 6.99 -13.96
N ALA A 102 -2.08 7.42 -12.90
CA ALA A 102 -1.76 8.82 -12.67
C ALA A 102 -0.74 9.37 -13.68
N LEU A 103 0.19 8.53 -14.12
CA LEU A 103 1.27 8.87 -15.06
C LEU A 103 1.00 8.40 -16.50
N LYS A 104 -0.26 8.06 -16.83
CA LYS A 104 -0.65 7.66 -18.19
C LYS A 104 -0.38 8.76 -19.22
N LYS A 105 -0.61 10.04 -18.84
CA LYS A 105 -0.37 11.21 -19.71
C LYS A 105 0.51 12.22 -18.97
N ILE A 106 1.79 12.27 -19.34
CA ILE A 106 2.75 13.24 -18.79
C ILE A 106 3.04 14.30 -19.84
N PRO A 107 2.58 15.55 -19.67
CA PRO A 107 2.88 16.61 -20.62
C PRO A 107 4.34 17.09 -20.53
N LYS A 108 4.90 17.17 -19.31
CA LYS A 108 6.28 17.60 -19.05
C LYS A 108 6.92 16.76 -17.93
N ILE A 109 8.06 16.14 -18.23
CA ILE A 109 8.81 15.29 -17.29
C ILE A 109 9.22 16.07 -16.03
N LYS A 110 9.72 17.30 -16.18
CA LYS A 110 10.15 18.14 -15.04
C LYS A 110 9.01 18.41 -14.06
N ASP A 111 7.82 18.71 -14.56
CA ASP A 111 6.64 18.98 -13.72
C ASP A 111 6.16 17.71 -13.01
N ALA A 112 6.23 16.56 -13.67
CA ALA A 112 5.91 15.27 -13.06
C ALA A 112 6.89 14.92 -11.93
N ILE A 113 8.20 15.06 -12.17
CA ILE A 113 9.23 14.83 -11.14
C ILE A 113 9.01 15.77 -9.95
N LYS A 114 8.76 17.07 -10.18
CA LYS A 114 8.47 18.01 -9.09
C LYS A 114 7.27 17.56 -8.24
N LYS A 115 6.19 17.10 -8.87
CA LYS A 115 5.01 16.56 -8.16
C LYS A 115 5.33 15.30 -7.38
N ILE A 116 6.12 14.39 -7.95
CA ILE A 116 6.56 13.15 -7.30
C ILE A 116 7.41 13.49 -6.06
N CYS A 117 8.39 14.39 -6.19
CA CYS A 117 9.23 14.82 -5.07
C CYS A 117 8.40 15.46 -3.95
N LEU A 118 7.51 16.40 -4.27
CA LEU A 118 6.67 17.06 -3.26
C LEU A 118 5.76 16.07 -2.52
N ARG A 119 5.18 15.10 -3.24
CA ARG A 119 4.37 14.05 -2.64
C ARG A 119 5.19 13.14 -1.73
N THR A 120 6.39 12.76 -2.18
CA THR A 120 7.33 11.94 -1.40
C THR A 120 7.72 12.66 -0.10
N LEU A 121 8.06 13.95 -0.17
CA LEU A 121 8.39 14.76 1.00
C LEU A 121 7.23 14.87 1.99
N LYS A 122 5.99 15.02 1.52
CA LYS A 122 4.80 14.99 2.39
C LYS A 122 4.66 13.65 3.11
N LEU A 123 4.79 12.54 2.40
CA LEU A 123 4.70 11.20 3.00
C LEU A 123 5.80 10.98 4.04
N LEU A 124 7.04 11.42 3.77
CA LEU A 124 8.14 11.36 4.72
C LEU A 124 7.86 12.22 5.97
N PHE A 125 7.41 13.46 5.78
CA PHE A 125 7.07 14.37 6.88
C PHE A 125 5.97 13.79 7.78
N TRP A 126 4.85 13.36 7.20
CA TRP A 126 3.77 12.73 7.96
C TRP A 126 4.20 11.40 8.58
N GLY A 127 5.12 10.68 7.94
CA GLY A 127 5.67 9.45 8.51
C GLY A 127 6.45 9.69 9.80
N VAL A 128 7.34 10.68 9.81
CA VAL A 128 8.10 11.04 11.01
C VAL A 128 7.15 11.54 12.11
N LEU A 129 6.13 12.31 11.76
CA LEU A 129 5.15 12.79 12.72
C LEU A 129 4.35 11.65 13.37
N LEU A 130 3.93 10.65 12.60
CA LEU A 130 3.02 9.60 13.07
C LEU A 130 3.75 8.39 13.67
N GLN A 131 4.81 7.91 13.02
CA GLN A 131 5.58 6.73 13.48
C GLN A 131 6.87 7.09 14.21
N GLY A 132 7.39 8.31 14.03
CA GLY A 132 8.62 8.76 14.69
C GLY A 132 8.43 9.07 16.16
N GLY A 133 7.19 9.09 16.65
CA GLY A 133 6.92 9.15 18.08
C GLY A 133 6.33 10.42 18.62
N TYR A 134 5.95 11.37 17.78
CA TYR A 134 5.38 12.62 18.29
C TYR A 134 4.14 12.39 19.17
N SER A 135 3.38 11.33 18.87
CA SER A 135 2.34 10.76 19.70
C SER A 135 2.73 9.32 20.08
N HIS A 136 3.20 9.11 21.32
CA HIS A 136 3.65 7.80 21.81
C HIS A 136 2.65 7.10 22.74
N ALA A 137 1.77 7.86 23.40
CA ALA A 137 0.71 7.32 24.24
C ALA A 137 -0.56 8.16 24.07
N PRO A 138 -1.35 7.93 23.00
CA PRO A 138 -2.58 8.69 22.74
C PRO A 138 -3.58 8.60 23.90
N ASN A 139 -3.62 7.45 24.59
CA ASN A 139 -4.50 7.20 25.73
C ASN A 139 -4.09 7.99 26.99
N ASP A 140 -2.80 8.30 27.13
CA ASP A 140 -2.25 9.06 28.27
C ASP A 140 -2.00 10.53 27.92
N LEU A 141 -2.36 10.96 26.70
CA LEU A 141 -2.16 12.32 26.18
C LEU A 141 -0.70 12.83 26.29
N VAL A 142 0.27 11.92 26.21
CA VAL A 142 1.71 12.25 26.27
C VAL A 142 2.23 12.57 24.86
N TYR A 143 2.80 13.77 24.71
CA TYR A 143 3.38 14.27 23.46
C TYR A 143 4.85 14.64 23.63
N GLY A 144 5.64 14.42 22.59
CA GLY A 144 7.06 14.76 22.56
C GLY A 144 7.90 13.68 21.89
N VAL A 145 9.03 14.08 21.30
CA VAL A 145 9.96 13.17 20.64
C VAL A 145 11.34 13.35 21.26
N ASP A 146 11.89 12.29 21.87
CA ASP A 146 13.32 12.26 22.12
C ASP A 146 14.02 12.05 20.78
N MET A 147 14.69 13.10 20.29
CA MET A 147 15.41 13.05 19.02
C MET A 147 16.52 11.99 19.01
N LYS A 148 17.00 11.53 20.17
CA LYS A 148 17.97 10.42 20.27
C LYS A 148 17.33 9.04 20.10
N LEU A 149 16.01 8.93 20.25
CA LEU A 149 15.25 7.67 20.18
C LEU A 149 14.17 7.70 19.07
N ILE A 150 14.14 8.77 18.27
CA ILE A 150 13.16 8.93 17.19
C ILE A 150 13.25 7.78 16.19
N ARG A 151 12.11 7.21 15.82
CA ARG A 151 12.07 6.15 14.82
C ARG A 151 11.99 6.72 13.40
N TRP A 152 13.05 6.55 12.61
CA TRP A 152 13.13 7.12 11.26
C TRP A 152 12.32 6.34 10.22
N CYS A 153 12.28 5.01 10.35
CA CYS A 153 11.62 4.12 9.41
C CYS A 153 10.21 3.75 9.86
N GLY A 154 9.27 3.78 8.91
CA GLY A 154 7.88 3.48 9.16
C GLY A 154 7.12 3.20 7.86
N ILE A 155 5.83 2.90 7.99
CA ILE A 155 4.98 2.48 6.87
C ILE A 155 4.91 3.59 5.80
N LEU A 156 4.74 4.85 6.20
CA LEU A 156 4.66 5.97 5.26
C LEU A 156 5.99 6.22 4.55
N GLN A 157 7.12 6.05 5.24
CA GLN A 157 8.46 6.20 4.69
C GLN A 157 8.74 5.12 3.64
N ARG A 158 8.37 3.87 3.93
CA ARG A 158 8.44 2.78 2.95
C ARG A 158 7.59 3.08 1.72
N ILE A 159 6.33 3.50 1.92
CA ILE A 159 5.44 3.88 0.80
C ILE A 159 6.06 5.03 -0.01
N ALA A 160 6.64 6.03 0.66
CA ALA A 160 7.30 7.16 0.00
C ALA A 160 8.46 6.70 -0.88
N LEU A 161 9.34 5.82 -0.37
CA LEU A 161 10.49 5.28 -1.11
C LEU A 161 10.04 4.47 -2.33
N VAL A 162 9.10 3.54 -2.13
CA VAL A 162 8.56 2.72 -3.23
C VAL A 162 7.89 3.60 -4.29
N TYR A 163 7.05 4.54 -3.86
CA TYR A 163 6.38 5.48 -4.75
C TYR A 163 7.39 6.31 -5.55
N PHE A 164 8.40 6.88 -4.88
CA PHE A 164 9.40 7.71 -5.51
C PHE A 164 10.15 6.96 -6.61
N ILE A 165 10.72 5.79 -6.29
CA ILE A 165 11.51 5.01 -7.25
C ILE A 165 10.66 4.56 -8.43
N VAL A 166 9.51 3.92 -8.18
CA VAL A 166 8.64 3.39 -9.23
C VAL A 166 8.08 4.51 -10.13
N ALA A 167 7.66 5.63 -9.53
CA ALA A 167 7.12 6.77 -10.28
C ALA A 167 8.20 7.53 -11.09
N VAL A 168 9.42 7.64 -10.57
CA VAL A 168 10.55 8.24 -11.29
C VAL A 168 10.91 7.38 -12.49
N ILE A 169 11.07 6.05 -12.33
CA ILE A 169 11.32 5.14 -13.44
C ILE A 169 10.19 5.26 -14.49
N GLU A 170 8.93 5.33 -14.05
CA GLU A 170 7.76 5.45 -14.94
C GLU A 170 7.81 6.73 -15.77
N THR A 171 8.16 7.83 -15.12
CA THR A 171 8.24 9.15 -15.74
C THR A 171 9.41 9.25 -16.73
N LEU A 172 10.59 8.75 -16.35
CA LEU A 172 11.79 8.82 -17.19
C LEU A 172 11.69 7.90 -18.42
N THR A 173 10.92 6.81 -18.31
CA THR A 173 10.75 5.83 -19.38
C THR A 173 9.56 6.12 -20.29
N THR A 174 8.75 7.15 -20.00
CA THR A 174 7.53 7.48 -20.78
C THR A 174 7.80 7.69 -22.27
N LYS A 175 8.92 8.32 -22.63
CA LYS A 175 9.29 8.57 -24.05
C LYS A 175 9.70 7.31 -24.82
N ARG A 176 10.07 6.23 -24.11
CA ARG A 176 10.51 4.96 -24.70
C ARG A 176 9.36 3.94 -24.84
N ARG A 177 8.12 4.35 -24.53
CA ARG A 177 6.96 3.46 -24.57
C ARG A 177 6.49 3.25 -26.01
N PRO A 178 6.26 2.00 -26.44
CA PRO A 178 5.58 1.75 -27.70
C PRO A 178 4.14 2.27 -27.63
N THR A 179 3.69 2.93 -28.71
CA THR A 179 2.32 3.46 -28.83
C THR A 179 1.31 2.37 -29.17
N VAL A 180 1.77 1.27 -29.78
CA VAL A 180 0.99 0.09 -30.13
C VAL A 180 1.69 -1.13 -29.55
N LEU A 181 0.95 -1.95 -28.81
CA LEU A 181 1.44 -3.24 -28.31
C LEU A 181 1.10 -4.33 -29.31
N GLU A 182 2.09 -5.16 -29.65
CA GLU A 182 1.84 -6.38 -30.40
C GLU A 182 1.02 -7.37 -29.55
N PRO A 183 0.11 -8.14 -30.17
CA PRO A 183 -0.65 -9.17 -29.49
C PRO A 183 0.29 -10.29 -29.03
N GLY A 184 0.49 -10.42 -27.73
CA GLY A 184 1.32 -11.45 -27.14
C GLY A 184 1.31 -11.40 -25.62
N TYR A 185 1.48 -12.55 -24.97
CA TYR A 185 1.46 -12.62 -23.51
C TYR A 185 2.64 -11.84 -22.87
N SER A 186 3.81 -11.88 -23.52
CA SER A 186 5.04 -11.21 -23.09
C SER A 186 5.21 -9.77 -23.60
N SER A 187 4.29 -9.27 -24.44
CA SER A 187 4.46 -7.96 -25.10
C SER A 187 4.46 -6.82 -24.08
N ILE A 188 3.64 -6.92 -23.03
CA ILE A 188 3.60 -5.94 -21.95
C ILE A 188 4.89 -5.94 -21.11
N PHE A 189 5.49 -7.10 -20.86
CA PHE A 189 6.78 -7.19 -20.17
C PHE A 189 7.89 -6.53 -20.99
N THR A 190 7.86 -6.73 -22.30
CA THR A 190 8.83 -6.14 -23.24
C THR A 190 8.67 -4.61 -23.35
N ALA A 191 7.44 -4.13 -23.39
CA ALA A 191 7.11 -2.70 -23.43
C ALA A 191 7.51 -1.96 -22.14
N TYR A 192 7.37 -2.63 -20.99
CA TYR A 192 7.69 -2.07 -19.67
C TYR A 192 8.95 -2.66 -19.05
N ARG A 193 9.90 -3.11 -19.88
CA ARG A 193 11.15 -3.76 -19.43
C ARG A 193 11.95 -2.93 -18.43
N TRP A 194 11.91 -1.60 -18.53
CA TRP A 194 12.65 -0.72 -17.62
C TRP A 194 12.07 -0.70 -16.20
N GLN A 195 10.76 -0.91 -16.06
CA GLN A 195 10.14 -1.09 -14.74
C GLN A 195 10.59 -2.38 -14.10
N TRP A 196 10.53 -3.47 -14.86
CA TRP A 196 10.99 -4.78 -14.41
C TRP A 196 12.49 -4.81 -14.15
N LEU A 197 13.29 -4.08 -14.94
CA LEU A 197 14.72 -3.91 -14.66
C LEU A 197 14.96 -3.21 -13.33
N GLY A 198 14.21 -2.14 -13.03
CA GLY A 198 14.30 -1.45 -11.74
C GLY A 198 13.95 -2.36 -10.56
N GLY A 199 12.85 -3.12 -10.68
CA GLY A 199 12.46 -4.12 -9.67
C GLY A 199 13.49 -5.26 -9.55
N PHE A 200 14.07 -5.71 -10.65
CA PHE A 200 15.12 -6.74 -10.67
C PHE A 200 16.42 -6.26 -10.01
N VAL A 201 16.84 -5.02 -10.26
CA VAL A 201 17.99 -4.41 -9.60
C VAL A 201 17.76 -4.35 -8.09
N ALA A 202 16.58 -3.91 -7.64
CA ALA A 202 16.23 -3.90 -6.23
C ALA A 202 16.27 -5.32 -5.60
N PHE A 203 15.74 -6.31 -6.32
CA PHE A 203 15.82 -7.72 -5.93
C PHE A 203 17.27 -8.22 -5.80
N VAL A 204 18.14 -7.94 -6.79
CA VAL A 204 19.54 -8.36 -6.77
C VAL A 204 20.29 -7.71 -5.62
N ILE A 205 20.09 -6.41 -5.38
CA ILE A 205 20.69 -5.69 -4.23
C ILE A 205 20.27 -6.37 -2.92
N TYR A 206 18.97 -6.63 -2.75
CA TYR A 206 18.45 -7.30 -1.56
C TYR A 206 19.07 -8.69 -1.37
N MET A 207 19.01 -9.55 -2.39
CA MET A 207 19.49 -10.93 -2.28
C MET A 207 20.99 -10.99 -2.04
N THR A 208 21.76 -10.20 -2.78
CA THR A 208 23.22 -10.16 -2.61
C THR A 208 23.58 -9.70 -1.20
N THR A 209 22.95 -8.63 -0.70
CA THR A 209 23.22 -8.12 0.64
C THR A 209 22.77 -9.11 1.71
N THR A 210 21.60 -9.71 1.57
CA THR A 210 21.03 -10.63 2.56
C THR A 210 21.89 -11.89 2.76
N TYR A 211 22.41 -12.45 1.67
CA TYR A 211 23.18 -13.69 1.71
C TYR A 211 24.69 -13.49 1.82
N SER A 212 25.23 -12.40 1.28
CA SER A 212 26.68 -12.18 1.24
C SER A 212 27.19 -11.37 2.42
N LEU A 213 26.39 -10.55 3.09
CA LEU A 213 26.87 -9.68 4.16
C LEU A 213 27.18 -10.49 5.43
N TYR A 214 28.34 -10.22 6.03
CA TYR A 214 28.73 -10.79 7.32
C TYR A 214 28.11 -9.99 8.46
N VAL A 215 27.49 -10.69 9.40
CA VAL A 215 26.89 -10.09 10.59
C VAL A 215 27.77 -10.42 11.80
N PRO A 216 28.50 -9.43 12.33
CA PRO A 216 29.30 -9.61 13.54
C PRO A 216 28.41 -9.72 14.78
N ASP A 217 29.03 -10.13 15.88
CA ASP A 217 28.43 -10.05 17.21
C ASP A 217 28.17 -8.59 17.57
N TRP A 218 27.07 -8.33 18.27
CA TRP A 218 26.66 -6.98 18.60
C TRP A 218 25.99 -6.93 19.97
N SER A 219 26.02 -5.76 20.60
CA SER A 219 25.43 -5.54 21.91
C SER A 219 24.47 -4.36 21.91
N PHE A 220 23.47 -4.41 22.76
CA PHE A 220 22.49 -3.35 22.96
C PHE A 220 22.17 -3.19 24.45
N VAL A 221 21.61 -2.04 24.79
CA VAL A 221 21.29 -1.68 26.17
C VAL A 221 19.78 -1.52 26.29
N VAL A 222 19.20 -2.14 27.32
CA VAL A 222 17.79 -1.96 27.69
C VAL A 222 17.76 -1.28 29.05
N SER A 223 17.13 -0.11 29.11
CA SER A 223 16.91 0.61 30.36
C SER A 223 15.49 0.35 30.83
N THR A 224 15.33 -0.21 32.02
CA THR A 224 14.07 -0.28 32.75
C THR A 224 14.13 0.72 33.91
N ASP A 225 12.99 1.14 34.46
CA ASP A 225 12.89 2.24 35.45
C ASP A 225 13.84 2.13 36.67
N SER A 226 14.37 0.94 36.95
CA SER A 226 15.31 0.68 38.05
C SER A 226 16.72 0.24 37.63
N GLU A 227 16.93 -0.27 36.41
CA GLU A 227 18.22 -0.88 36.00
C GLU A 227 18.51 -0.78 34.49
N THR A 228 19.79 -0.56 34.16
CA THR A 228 20.30 -0.57 32.79
C THR A 228 21.08 -1.86 32.56
N THR A 229 20.57 -2.75 31.71
CA THR A 229 21.22 -4.05 31.41
C THR A 229 21.76 -4.07 29.98
N GLN A 230 23.03 -4.47 29.82
CA GLN A 230 23.64 -4.69 28.52
C GLN A 230 23.50 -6.15 28.10
N TYR A 231 22.98 -6.36 26.89
CA TYR A 231 22.82 -7.68 26.28
C TYR A 231 23.75 -7.80 25.08
N THR A 232 24.34 -8.99 24.89
CA THR A 232 25.17 -9.31 23.72
C THR A 232 24.55 -10.47 22.94
N VAL A 233 24.49 -10.33 21.62
CA VAL A 233 24.01 -11.36 20.70
C VAL A 233 25.20 -11.88 19.90
N LYS A 234 25.42 -13.19 19.97
CA LYS A 234 26.44 -13.89 19.20
C LYS A 234 25.86 -14.34 17.86
N CYS A 235 26.43 -13.87 16.77
CA CYS A 235 26.00 -14.14 15.40
C CYS A 235 27.12 -14.78 14.59
N GLY A 236 28.23 -14.05 14.37
CA GLY A 236 29.41 -14.51 13.63
C GLY A 236 29.13 -15.25 12.30
N MET A 237 28.15 -14.81 11.50
CA MET A 237 27.62 -15.62 10.39
C MET A 237 27.20 -14.80 9.14
N ARG A 238 26.97 -15.51 8.01
CA ARG A 238 26.44 -14.96 6.74
C ARG A 238 25.15 -15.69 6.35
N GLY A 239 24.24 -15.00 5.65
CA GLY A 239 23.05 -15.61 5.04
C GLY A 239 22.00 -16.17 6.00
N HIS A 240 22.06 -15.80 7.27
CA HIS A 240 21.07 -16.22 8.25
C HIS A 240 19.78 -15.39 8.14
N LEU A 241 18.62 -16.06 8.12
CA LEU A 241 17.29 -15.43 8.03
C LEU A 241 16.52 -15.47 9.38
N GLY A 242 17.16 -15.91 10.45
CA GLY A 242 16.54 -15.91 11.78
C GLY A 242 16.57 -14.54 12.48
N PRO A 243 15.95 -14.44 13.66
CA PRO A 243 15.96 -13.24 14.49
C PRO A 243 17.38 -12.74 14.82
N ALA A 244 17.54 -11.41 14.95
CA ALA A 244 18.72 -10.66 15.39
C ALA A 244 20.07 -10.80 14.62
N CYS A 245 20.34 -11.94 14.00
CA CYS A 245 21.60 -12.23 13.29
C CYS A 245 21.46 -12.18 11.75
N ASN A 246 20.36 -11.63 11.25
CA ASN A 246 20.15 -11.45 9.81
C ASN A 246 20.78 -10.14 9.30
N ALA A 247 21.15 -10.15 8.02
CA ALA A 247 21.78 -9.01 7.36
C ALA A 247 20.83 -7.79 7.22
N VAL A 248 19.52 -8.02 7.14
CA VAL A 248 18.51 -6.93 7.07
C VAL A 248 18.61 -6.05 8.31
N GLY A 249 18.51 -6.64 9.50
CA GLY A 249 18.64 -5.93 10.76
C GLY A 249 20.03 -5.34 10.97
N TYR A 250 21.08 -5.98 10.45
CA TYR A 250 22.44 -5.43 10.52
C TYR A 250 22.57 -4.12 9.72
N VAL A 251 22.08 -4.09 8.48
CA VAL A 251 22.09 -2.85 7.67
C VAL A 251 21.36 -1.72 8.39
N ASP A 252 20.22 -2.01 9.02
CA ASP A 252 19.45 -1.00 9.74
C ASP A 252 20.19 -0.48 11.00
N ARG A 253 20.92 -1.36 11.72
CA ARG A 253 21.78 -0.97 12.85
C ARG A 253 22.89 -0.02 12.42
N GLU A 254 23.53 -0.29 11.28
CA GLU A 254 24.64 0.52 10.78
C GLU A 254 24.18 1.86 10.19
N VAL A 255 23.04 1.87 9.48
CA VAL A 255 22.54 3.07 8.80
C VAL A 255 21.84 4.01 9.78
N TRP A 256 20.99 3.48 10.66
CA TRP A 256 20.15 4.29 11.53
C TRP A 256 20.68 4.38 12.96
N GLY A 257 21.44 3.39 13.42
CA GLY A 257 21.81 3.24 14.82
C GLY A 257 20.75 2.50 15.64
N ILE A 258 21.20 1.75 16.65
CA ILE A 258 20.37 0.86 17.47
C ILE A 258 19.23 1.62 18.18
N ASN A 259 19.49 2.85 18.62
CA ASN A 259 18.55 3.70 19.35
C ASN A 259 17.33 4.14 18.52
N HIS A 260 17.44 4.06 17.19
CA HIS A 260 16.40 4.50 16.27
C HIS A 260 15.56 3.33 15.72
N LEU A 261 15.83 2.11 16.20
CA LEU A 261 15.11 0.90 15.81
C LEU A 261 13.88 0.70 16.68
N TYR A 262 12.92 -0.06 16.16
CA TYR A 262 11.73 -0.42 16.92
C TYR A 262 12.06 -1.38 18.09
N MET A 263 11.70 -0.96 19.31
CA MET A 263 12.10 -1.62 20.57
C MET A 263 11.26 -2.85 20.94
N TYR A 264 10.07 -3.00 20.36
CA TYR A 264 9.13 -4.08 20.68
C TYR A 264 8.85 -5.00 19.49
N PRO A 265 9.88 -5.63 18.89
CA PRO A 265 9.68 -6.47 17.72
C PRO A 265 8.79 -7.69 18.00
N VAL A 266 8.02 -8.06 16.99
CA VAL A 266 7.01 -9.13 17.07
C VAL A 266 7.64 -10.49 17.42
N TRP A 267 8.94 -10.69 17.17
CA TRP A 267 9.64 -11.92 17.53
C TRP A 267 9.71 -12.19 19.04
N GLN A 268 9.40 -11.20 19.90
CA GLN A 268 9.25 -11.41 21.34
C GLN A 268 8.15 -12.42 21.66
N ARG A 269 7.21 -12.61 20.73
CA ARG A 269 6.11 -13.57 20.81
C ARG A 269 6.49 -14.99 20.38
N LEU A 270 7.75 -15.23 20.02
CA LEU A 270 8.23 -16.59 19.71
C LEU A 270 8.23 -17.47 20.97
N LYS A 271 8.04 -18.79 20.78
CA LYS A 271 8.10 -19.78 21.87
C LYS A 271 9.43 -19.78 22.63
N ALA A 272 10.52 -19.37 21.96
CA ALA A 272 11.82 -19.20 22.57
C ALA A 272 11.89 -18.03 23.57
N CYS A 273 10.98 -17.05 23.44
CA CYS A 273 10.98 -15.83 24.23
C CYS A 273 9.88 -15.80 25.29
N THR A 274 8.70 -16.37 25.04
CA THR A 274 7.55 -16.32 25.97
C THR A 274 6.74 -17.62 26.00
N HIS A 275 6.17 -17.96 27.16
CA HIS A 275 5.22 -19.07 27.31
C HIS A 275 3.84 -18.77 26.70
N SER A 276 3.51 -17.50 26.49
CA SER A 276 2.22 -17.07 25.93
C SER A 276 2.16 -17.15 24.40
N SER A 277 3.21 -17.66 23.76
CA SER A 277 3.32 -17.75 22.30
C SER A 277 2.12 -18.48 21.67
N PRO A 278 1.49 -17.94 20.61
CA PRO A 278 1.92 -16.83 19.76
C PRO A 278 1.46 -15.45 20.23
N SER A 279 0.81 -15.30 21.38
CA SER A 279 0.39 -14.01 21.94
C SER A 279 1.53 -13.33 22.68
N SER A 280 1.38 -12.03 22.93
CA SER A 280 2.28 -11.27 23.81
C SER A 280 2.18 -11.77 25.24
N GLY A 281 3.30 -11.77 25.94
CA GLY A 281 3.41 -12.19 27.33
C GLY A 281 4.77 -11.80 27.90
N GLN A 282 4.99 -12.12 29.16
CA GLN A 282 6.27 -11.88 29.80
C GLN A 282 7.38 -12.68 29.11
N ILE A 283 8.56 -12.06 28.98
CA ILE A 283 9.75 -12.71 28.44
C ILE A 283 10.28 -13.67 29.52
N ARG A 284 10.60 -14.89 29.12
CA ARG A 284 11.13 -15.92 30.04
C ARG A 284 12.47 -15.47 30.66
N GLU A 285 12.72 -15.94 31.87
CA GLU A 285 14.00 -15.69 32.55
C GLU A 285 15.17 -16.36 31.80
N ASP A 286 14.94 -17.54 31.22
CA ASP A 286 15.90 -18.30 30.42
C ASP A 286 15.90 -17.93 28.92
N ALA A 287 15.17 -16.86 28.53
CA ALA A 287 15.07 -16.45 27.13
C ALA A 287 16.43 -15.99 26.58
N PRO A 288 16.77 -16.35 25.33
CA PRO A 288 17.96 -15.85 24.65
C PRO A 288 18.04 -14.32 24.64
N SER A 289 19.26 -13.76 24.68
CA SER A 289 19.48 -12.31 24.69
C SER A 289 18.82 -11.60 23.50
N TRP A 290 18.79 -12.22 22.34
CA TRP A 290 18.17 -11.67 21.14
C TRP A 290 16.66 -11.47 21.24
N CYS A 291 15.96 -12.10 22.20
CA CYS A 291 14.53 -11.85 22.40
C CYS A 291 14.25 -10.38 22.76
N ARG A 292 15.19 -9.71 23.42
CA ARG A 292 15.09 -8.30 23.81
C ARG A 292 15.71 -7.34 22.80
N ALA A 293 16.31 -7.86 21.73
CA ALA A 293 16.99 -7.06 20.72
C ALA A 293 15.98 -6.20 19.95
N PRO A 294 16.26 -4.91 19.72
CA PRO A 294 15.43 -4.09 18.84
C PRO A 294 15.61 -4.50 17.38
N PHE A 295 14.59 -4.25 16.56
CA PHE A 295 14.60 -4.60 15.14
C PHE A 295 13.62 -3.75 14.35
N GLU A 296 14.05 -3.23 13.21
CA GLU A 296 13.23 -2.36 12.38
C GLU A 296 12.59 -3.15 11.22
N PRO A 297 11.28 -3.53 11.31
CA PRO A 297 10.60 -4.21 10.22
C PRO A 297 10.52 -3.38 8.94
N GLU A 298 10.41 -2.06 9.10
CA GLU A 298 10.18 -1.15 8.01
C GLU A 298 11.48 -0.52 7.49
N GLY A 299 12.63 -1.15 7.77
CA GLY A 299 13.98 -0.65 7.53
C GLY A 299 14.39 -0.47 6.07
N LEU A 300 15.64 -0.10 5.84
CA LEU A 300 16.16 0.27 4.52
C LEU A 300 16.19 -0.92 3.57
N LEU A 301 16.84 -2.02 3.98
CA LEU A 301 17.04 -3.17 3.09
C LEU A 301 15.71 -3.85 2.75
N SER A 302 14.84 -4.02 3.76
CA SER A 302 13.48 -4.53 3.54
C SER A 302 12.64 -3.58 2.69
N SER A 303 12.82 -2.26 2.76
CA SER A 303 12.15 -1.27 1.89
C SER A 303 12.64 -1.33 0.44
N ILE A 304 13.92 -1.66 0.21
CA ILE A 304 14.46 -1.88 -1.13
C ILE A 304 13.70 -3.03 -1.80
N LEU A 305 13.51 -4.16 -1.11
CA LEU A 305 12.75 -5.26 -1.70
C LEU A 305 11.26 -4.92 -1.88
N ALA A 306 10.70 -4.02 -1.06
CA ALA A 306 9.34 -3.50 -1.23
C ALA A 306 9.09 -2.72 -2.52
N ILE A 307 10.14 -2.26 -3.20
CA ILE A 307 10.05 -1.69 -4.55
C ILE A 307 9.41 -2.71 -5.51
N LEU A 308 9.73 -4.00 -5.36
CA LEU A 308 9.21 -5.06 -6.21
C LEU A 308 7.69 -5.20 -6.12
N SER A 309 7.09 -5.04 -4.92
CA SER A 309 5.63 -5.04 -4.75
C SER A 309 4.97 -3.88 -5.50
N GLY A 310 5.60 -2.70 -5.48
CA GLY A 310 5.17 -1.54 -6.28
C GLY A 310 5.34 -1.77 -7.78
N THR A 311 6.42 -2.42 -8.22
CA THR A 311 6.67 -2.79 -9.61
C THR A 311 5.66 -3.83 -10.13
N ILE A 312 5.27 -4.80 -9.30
CA ILE A 312 4.22 -5.75 -9.67
C ILE A 312 2.88 -5.00 -9.77
N GLY A 313 2.57 -4.11 -8.82
CA GLY A 313 1.37 -3.28 -8.87
C GLY A 313 1.28 -2.39 -10.12
N ILE A 314 2.37 -1.72 -10.51
CA ILE A 314 2.35 -0.86 -11.71
C ILE A 314 2.09 -1.67 -12.98
N HIS A 315 2.59 -2.91 -13.05
CA HIS A 315 2.30 -3.83 -14.14
C HIS A 315 0.79 -4.11 -14.28
N TYR A 316 0.07 -4.35 -13.17
CA TYR A 316 -1.39 -4.49 -13.20
C TYR A 316 -2.08 -3.24 -13.76
N GLY A 317 -1.60 -2.06 -13.37
CA GLY A 317 -2.10 -0.79 -13.89
C GLY A 317 -1.83 -0.61 -15.39
N HIS A 318 -0.68 -1.06 -15.89
CA HIS A 318 -0.37 -1.05 -17.32
C HIS A 318 -1.28 -1.99 -18.13
N VAL A 319 -1.58 -3.18 -17.60
CA VAL A 319 -2.55 -4.10 -18.22
C VAL A 319 -3.91 -3.41 -18.34
N LEU A 320 -4.36 -2.70 -17.30
CA LEU A 320 -5.64 -1.98 -17.31
C LEU A 320 -5.69 -0.87 -18.38
N ILE A 321 -4.55 -0.22 -18.65
CA ILE A 321 -4.46 0.89 -19.61
C ILE A 321 -4.51 0.41 -21.05
N HIS A 322 -3.84 -0.70 -21.36
CA HIS A 322 -3.59 -1.16 -22.73
C HIS A 322 -4.60 -2.16 -23.25
N PHE A 323 -4.94 -3.17 -22.44
CA PHE A 323 -5.91 -4.17 -22.85
C PHE A 323 -7.30 -3.60 -22.63
N LYS A 324 -8.16 -3.62 -23.66
CA LYS A 324 -9.55 -3.14 -23.56
C LYS A 324 -10.51 -4.24 -23.12
N GLY A 325 -10.25 -5.49 -23.49
CA GLY A 325 -11.10 -6.63 -23.17
C GLY A 325 -10.96 -7.11 -21.73
N HIS A 326 -12.08 -7.41 -21.06
CA HIS A 326 -12.09 -7.94 -19.69
C HIS A 326 -11.37 -9.29 -19.57
N SER A 327 -11.60 -10.20 -20.52
CA SER A 327 -10.97 -11.53 -20.51
C SER A 327 -9.45 -11.46 -20.64
N GLU A 328 -8.93 -10.58 -21.51
CA GLU A 328 -7.49 -10.40 -21.69
C GLU A 328 -6.81 -9.86 -20.43
N ARG A 329 -7.44 -8.86 -19.78
CA ARG A 329 -6.96 -8.30 -18.51
C ARG A 329 -6.88 -9.39 -17.43
N LEU A 330 -7.97 -10.14 -17.27
CA LEU A 330 -8.04 -11.21 -16.27
C LEU A 330 -7.04 -12.33 -16.56
N LYS A 331 -6.87 -12.71 -17.83
CA LYS A 331 -5.85 -13.70 -18.21
C LYS A 331 -4.46 -13.26 -17.77
N GLN A 332 -4.04 -12.03 -18.04
CA GLN A 332 -2.73 -11.50 -17.64
C GLN A 332 -2.58 -11.42 -16.11
N TRP A 333 -3.60 -10.93 -15.42
CA TRP A 333 -3.56 -10.77 -13.97
C TRP A 333 -3.57 -12.08 -13.21
N VAL A 334 -4.45 -13.02 -13.57
CA VAL A 334 -4.59 -14.29 -12.85
C VAL A 334 -3.38 -15.19 -13.10
N SER A 335 -2.87 -15.23 -14.34
CA SER A 335 -1.68 -16.01 -14.67
C SER A 335 -0.44 -15.54 -13.92
N MET A 336 -0.19 -14.21 -13.85
CA MET A 336 0.92 -13.67 -13.07
C MET A 336 0.72 -13.92 -11.56
N ALA A 337 -0.50 -13.75 -11.05
CA ALA A 337 -0.82 -14.03 -9.64
C ALA A 337 -0.52 -15.48 -9.26
N LEU A 338 -0.98 -16.44 -10.07
CA LEU A 338 -0.73 -17.87 -9.86
C LEU A 338 0.76 -18.20 -9.97
N GLY A 339 1.48 -17.64 -10.95
CA GLY A 339 2.92 -17.82 -11.07
C GLY A 339 3.69 -17.35 -9.83
N LEU A 340 3.35 -16.17 -9.29
CA LEU A 340 3.95 -15.65 -8.07
C LEU A 340 3.62 -16.52 -6.83
N LEU A 341 2.37 -16.98 -6.71
CA LEU A 341 1.98 -17.88 -5.61
C LEU A 341 2.74 -19.21 -5.67
N ILE A 342 2.89 -19.80 -6.85
CA ILE A 342 3.66 -21.04 -7.05
C ILE A 342 5.12 -20.83 -6.62
N VAL A 343 5.76 -19.75 -7.06
CA VAL A 343 7.14 -19.43 -6.66
C VAL A 343 7.25 -19.28 -5.14
N ALA A 344 6.32 -18.56 -4.51
CA ALA A 344 6.31 -18.38 -3.07
C ALA A 344 6.18 -19.69 -2.29
N ILE A 345 5.24 -20.55 -2.72
CA ILE A 345 5.00 -21.87 -2.12
C ILE A 345 6.27 -22.73 -2.26
N ILE A 346 6.86 -22.81 -3.45
CA ILE A 346 8.09 -23.58 -3.68
C ILE A 346 9.20 -23.08 -2.75
N LEU A 347 9.47 -21.77 -2.71
CA LEU A 347 10.54 -21.20 -1.88
C LEU A 347 10.33 -21.44 -0.39
N HIS A 348 9.07 -21.39 0.08
CA HIS A 348 8.75 -21.58 1.48
C HIS A 348 8.87 -23.04 1.92
N PHE A 349 8.29 -23.97 1.16
CA PHE A 349 8.25 -25.39 1.51
C PHE A 349 9.53 -26.15 1.18
N THR A 350 10.43 -25.56 0.38
CA THR A 350 11.80 -26.08 0.20
C THR A 350 12.78 -25.53 1.23
N ASP A 351 12.30 -24.73 2.21
CA ASP A 351 13.11 -24.03 3.21
C ASP A 351 14.21 -23.11 2.63
N ALA A 352 14.15 -22.80 1.33
CA ALA A 352 15.11 -21.93 0.66
C ALA A 352 14.96 -20.47 1.13
N ILE A 353 13.72 -19.96 1.16
CA ILE A 353 13.38 -18.62 1.65
C ILE A 353 12.02 -18.69 2.37
N PRO A 354 11.97 -18.62 3.71
CA PRO A 354 10.70 -18.67 4.43
C PRO A 354 9.88 -17.41 4.16
N ILE A 355 8.55 -17.54 4.11
CA ILE A 355 7.66 -16.38 4.07
C ILE A 355 7.84 -15.64 5.39
N ASN A 356 8.44 -14.45 5.31
CA ASN A 356 8.76 -13.62 6.46
C ASN A 356 8.50 -12.14 6.15
N LYS A 357 7.57 -11.55 6.89
CA LYS A 357 7.16 -10.13 6.76
C LYS A 357 8.24 -9.17 7.26
N GLN A 358 8.90 -9.51 8.36
CA GLN A 358 9.87 -8.66 9.04
C GLN A 358 11.11 -8.42 8.17
N LEU A 359 11.56 -9.44 7.45
CA LEU A 359 12.64 -9.33 6.46
C LEU A 359 12.16 -8.79 5.10
N TYR A 360 10.85 -8.68 4.92
CA TYR A 360 10.18 -8.47 3.63
C TYR A 360 10.69 -9.45 2.56
N SER A 361 10.89 -10.71 2.95
CA SER A 361 11.54 -11.77 2.13
C SER A 361 10.94 -11.92 0.72
N PHE A 362 11.74 -12.41 -0.23
CA PHE A 362 11.28 -12.55 -1.61
C PHE A 362 10.07 -13.49 -1.75
N SER A 363 10.05 -14.60 -1.01
CA SER A 363 8.88 -15.50 -0.98
C SER A 363 7.64 -14.81 -0.43
N TYR A 364 7.78 -13.95 0.59
CA TYR A 364 6.68 -13.11 1.10
C TYR A 364 6.17 -12.09 0.07
N VAL A 365 7.07 -11.45 -0.70
CA VAL A 365 6.67 -10.56 -1.80
C VAL A 365 5.87 -11.31 -2.86
N CYS A 366 6.37 -12.46 -3.32
CA CYS A 366 5.67 -13.30 -4.28
C CYS A 366 4.30 -13.75 -3.75
N PHE A 367 4.23 -14.18 -2.49
CA PHE A 367 3.00 -14.65 -1.86
C PHE A 367 1.93 -13.56 -1.80
N THR A 368 2.31 -12.40 -1.25
CA THR A 368 1.38 -11.29 -1.02
C THR A 368 1.02 -10.54 -2.30
N ALA A 369 1.94 -10.39 -3.25
CA ALA A 369 1.63 -9.81 -4.56
C ALA A 369 0.73 -10.74 -5.40
N GLY A 370 0.94 -12.06 -5.32
CA GLY A 370 0.06 -13.05 -5.91
C GLY A 370 -1.35 -13.00 -5.31
N ALA A 371 -1.46 -12.97 -3.98
CA ALA A 371 -2.74 -12.80 -3.29
C ALA A 371 -3.41 -11.46 -3.65
N ALA A 372 -2.67 -10.36 -3.70
CA ALA A 372 -3.18 -9.05 -4.12
C ALA A 372 -3.75 -9.10 -5.54
N GLY A 373 -3.06 -9.80 -6.44
CA GLY A 373 -3.49 -10.02 -7.81
C GLY A 373 -4.80 -10.79 -7.94
N ILE A 374 -5.00 -11.83 -7.13
CA ILE A 374 -6.26 -12.58 -7.06
C ILE A 374 -7.39 -11.71 -6.49
N VAL A 375 -7.15 -11.01 -5.38
CA VAL A 375 -8.15 -10.13 -4.76
C VAL A 375 -8.55 -9.00 -5.70
N PHE A 376 -7.56 -8.37 -6.37
CA PHE A 376 -7.82 -7.33 -7.36
C PHE A 376 -8.65 -7.86 -8.54
N SER A 377 -8.33 -9.05 -9.05
CA SER A 377 -9.08 -9.69 -10.13
C SER A 377 -10.52 -10.03 -9.70
N ALA A 378 -10.71 -10.50 -8.48
CA ALA A 378 -12.03 -10.77 -7.92
C ALA A 378 -12.88 -9.50 -7.81
N PHE A 379 -12.35 -8.44 -7.22
CA PHE A 379 -13.05 -7.15 -7.16
C PHE A 379 -13.34 -6.58 -8.55
N TYR A 380 -12.41 -6.75 -9.50
CA TYR A 380 -12.64 -6.35 -10.89
C TYR A 380 -13.83 -7.07 -11.52
N ILE A 381 -13.94 -8.39 -11.31
CA ILE A 381 -15.08 -9.18 -11.80
C ILE A 381 -16.38 -8.69 -11.14
N LEU A 382 -16.40 -8.57 -9.82
CA LEU A 382 -17.61 -8.18 -9.09
C LEU A 382 -18.10 -6.78 -9.47
N ILE A 383 -17.19 -5.80 -9.49
CA ILE A 383 -17.54 -4.37 -9.62
C ILE A 383 -17.60 -3.95 -11.08
N ASP A 384 -16.56 -4.23 -11.87
CA ASP A 384 -16.42 -3.69 -13.22
C ASP A 384 -16.98 -4.61 -14.32
N VAL A 385 -17.14 -5.92 -14.07
CA VAL A 385 -17.70 -6.89 -15.03
C VAL A 385 -19.17 -7.21 -14.73
N TRP A 386 -19.50 -7.62 -13.51
CA TRP A 386 -20.86 -7.96 -13.10
C TRP A 386 -21.69 -6.75 -12.65
N GLY A 387 -21.04 -5.60 -12.39
CA GLY A 387 -21.73 -4.38 -12.00
C GLY A 387 -22.27 -4.37 -10.57
N TRP A 388 -21.85 -5.30 -9.70
CA TRP A 388 -22.20 -5.35 -8.28
C TRP A 388 -21.45 -4.27 -7.49
N ARG A 389 -21.77 -3.01 -7.75
CA ARG A 389 -21.07 -1.88 -7.15
C ARG A 389 -21.61 -1.49 -5.78
N THR A 390 -22.92 -1.62 -5.57
CA THR A 390 -23.62 -1.12 -4.37
C THR A 390 -23.06 -1.67 -3.04
N PRO A 391 -22.71 -2.97 -2.90
CA PRO A 391 -22.16 -3.47 -1.63
C PRO A 391 -20.77 -2.93 -1.32
N PHE A 392 -20.02 -2.50 -2.34
CA PHE A 392 -18.63 -2.04 -2.22
C PHE A 392 -18.52 -0.52 -2.13
N LEU A 393 -19.63 0.23 -2.15
CA LEU A 393 -19.60 1.70 -2.09
C LEU A 393 -18.91 2.21 -0.83
N PHE A 394 -19.13 1.57 0.32
CA PHE A 394 -18.45 1.98 1.55
C PHE A 394 -16.92 1.81 1.44
N LEU A 395 -16.45 0.72 0.81
CA LEU A 395 -15.04 0.50 0.54
C LEU A 395 -14.52 1.52 -0.48
N GLU A 396 -15.28 1.83 -1.53
CA GLU A 396 -14.90 2.89 -2.47
C GLU A 396 -14.71 4.23 -1.75
N TRP A 397 -15.65 4.65 -0.89
CA TRP A 397 -15.56 5.93 -0.17
C TRP A 397 -14.35 5.99 0.77
N ILE A 398 -14.14 4.95 1.58
CA ILE A 398 -12.95 4.82 2.44
C ILE A 398 -11.70 4.89 1.57
N GLY A 399 -11.68 4.13 0.47
CA GLY A 399 -10.60 4.12 -0.50
C GLY A 399 -10.33 5.50 -1.06
N MET A 400 -11.32 6.26 -1.49
CA MET A 400 -11.15 7.62 -2.04
C MET A 400 -10.48 8.59 -1.07
N ASN A 401 -10.58 8.34 0.25
CA ASN A 401 -10.00 9.10 1.35
C ASN A 401 -8.96 8.31 2.17
N ALA A 402 -8.37 7.26 1.59
CA ALA A 402 -7.58 6.28 2.32
C ALA A 402 -6.46 6.86 3.19
N MET A 403 -5.77 7.92 2.72
CA MET A 403 -4.71 8.56 3.49
C MET A 403 -5.23 9.26 4.74
N LEU A 404 -6.41 9.89 4.67
CA LEU A 404 -6.99 10.55 5.83
C LEU A 404 -7.40 9.53 6.86
N ILE A 405 -8.11 8.49 6.43
CA ILE A 405 -8.57 7.42 7.30
C ILE A 405 -7.38 6.65 7.89
N TYR A 406 -6.31 6.44 7.12
CA TYR A 406 -5.05 5.90 7.63
C TYR A 406 -4.51 6.72 8.80
N VAL A 407 -4.40 8.04 8.65
CA VAL A 407 -3.88 8.93 9.71
C VAL A 407 -4.80 8.96 10.92
N LEU A 408 -6.12 9.02 10.71
CA LEU A 408 -7.10 9.03 11.80
C LEU A 408 -7.11 7.71 12.58
N GLY A 409 -7.09 6.57 11.87
CA GLY A 409 -7.05 5.23 12.44
C GLY A 409 -5.74 4.96 13.17
N ALA A 410 -4.60 5.17 12.52
CA ALA A 410 -3.28 4.89 13.11
C ALA A 410 -2.93 5.76 14.33
N GLN A 411 -3.62 6.88 14.54
CA GLN A 411 -3.47 7.71 15.74
C GLN A 411 -4.57 7.47 16.78
N GLY A 412 -5.49 6.56 16.50
CA GLY A 412 -6.64 6.30 17.36
C GLY A 412 -7.44 7.57 17.64
N ILE A 413 -7.55 8.51 16.69
CA ILE A 413 -8.21 9.81 16.95
C ILE A 413 -9.66 9.62 17.36
N LEU A 414 -10.36 8.64 16.79
CA LEU A 414 -11.72 8.28 17.19
C LEU A 414 -11.74 7.70 18.62
N PRO A 415 -11.00 6.62 18.94
CA PRO A 415 -10.89 6.13 20.31
C PRO A 415 -10.50 7.23 21.30
N ALA A 416 -9.51 8.06 20.99
CA ALA A 416 -9.04 9.16 21.84
C ALA A 416 -10.12 10.22 22.09
N PHE A 417 -10.82 10.64 21.03
CA PHE A 417 -11.94 11.57 21.16
C PHE A 417 -13.02 10.97 22.07
N VAL A 418 -13.49 9.75 21.78
CA VAL A 418 -14.54 9.09 22.57
C VAL A 418 -14.08 8.78 24.01
N ASN A 419 -12.81 8.43 24.22
CA ASN A 419 -12.19 8.20 25.53
C ASN A 419 -12.13 9.46 26.39
N GLY A 420 -12.15 10.65 25.78
CA GLY A 420 -12.26 11.92 26.51
C GLY A 420 -13.54 12.04 27.35
N TRP A 421 -14.59 11.28 27.02
CA TRP A 421 -15.77 11.15 27.87
C TRP A 421 -15.63 9.93 28.79
N TYR A 422 -15.66 10.16 30.10
CA TYR A 422 -15.63 9.11 31.11
C TYR A 422 -16.78 9.24 32.09
N TYR A 423 -17.19 8.12 32.68
CA TYR A 423 -18.26 8.08 33.68
C TYR A 423 -17.68 7.79 35.06
N LYS A 424 -17.83 8.76 35.97
CA LYS A 424 -17.35 8.75 37.38
C LYS A 424 -15.83 8.72 37.57
N SER A 425 -15.07 7.95 36.80
CA SER A 425 -13.61 7.87 36.89
C SER A 425 -12.96 7.76 35.51
N THR A 426 -11.71 8.21 35.40
CA THR A 426 -10.89 8.14 34.17
C THR A 426 -10.67 6.71 33.66
N ASN A 427 -10.83 5.71 34.53
CA ASN A 427 -10.73 4.29 34.17
C ASN A 427 -12.02 3.73 33.55
N ASN A 428 -13.15 4.45 33.61
CA ASN A 428 -14.42 4.07 33.01
C ASN A 428 -14.74 5.01 31.84
N THR A 429 -13.91 4.94 30.80
CA THR A 429 -14.16 5.68 29.56
C THR A 429 -15.44 5.20 28.88
N LEU A 430 -16.03 6.06 28.05
CA LEU A 430 -17.22 5.73 27.28
C LEU A 430 -16.95 4.54 26.33
N VAL A 431 -15.73 4.46 25.76
CA VAL A 431 -15.30 3.30 24.96
C VAL A 431 -15.34 2.03 25.79
N PHE A 432 -14.71 2.03 26.97
CA PHE A 432 -14.72 0.87 27.85
C PHE A 432 -16.14 0.49 28.28
N TRP A 433 -16.99 1.49 28.55
CA TRP A 433 -18.38 1.25 28.90
C TRP A 433 -19.16 0.60 27.76
N ILE A 434 -19.03 1.10 26.52
CA ILE A 434 -19.67 0.55 25.31
C ILE A 434 -19.16 -0.87 25.07
N GLN A 435 -17.84 -1.07 25.04
CA GLN A 435 -17.24 -2.39 24.85
C GLN A 435 -17.74 -3.37 25.90
N LYS A 436 -17.71 -3.00 27.18
CA LYS A 436 -18.14 -3.88 28.27
C LYS A 436 -19.63 -4.20 28.22
N HIS A 437 -20.50 -3.21 28.12
CA HIS A 437 -21.94 -3.41 28.30
C HIS A 437 -22.67 -3.79 27.00
N VAL A 438 -22.27 -3.24 25.86
CA VAL A 438 -22.95 -3.47 24.58
C VAL A 438 -22.38 -4.69 23.86
N PHE A 439 -21.07 -4.93 23.95
CA PHE A 439 -20.43 -6.02 23.22
C PHE A 439 -20.07 -7.20 24.13
N ASN A 440 -19.27 -7.00 25.17
CA ASN A 440 -18.77 -8.11 26.00
C ASN A 440 -19.88 -8.79 26.80
N ASN A 441 -20.76 -8.02 27.47
CA ASN A 441 -21.84 -8.57 28.29
C ASN A 441 -22.93 -9.26 27.44
N VAL A 442 -23.22 -8.76 26.24
CA VAL A 442 -24.22 -9.36 25.34
C VAL A 442 -23.70 -10.71 24.81
N TRP A 443 -22.44 -10.75 24.41
CA TRP A 443 -21.84 -11.93 23.77
C TRP A 443 -21.08 -12.85 24.74
N HIS A 444 -21.02 -12.50 26.02
CA HIS A 444 -20.33 -13.25 27.09
C HIS A 444 -18.86 -13.60 26.77
N SER A 445 -18.19 -12.77 25.96
CA SER A 445 -16.82 -13.00 25.51
C SER A 445 -16.13 -11.69 25.18
N GLU A 446 -15.02 -11.42 25.87
CA GLU A 446 -14.20 -10.23 25.63
C GLU A 446 -13.60 -10.23 24.22
N ARG A 447 -13.06 -11.36 23.77
CA ARG A 447 -12.47 -11.47 22.43
C ARG A 447 -13.47 -11.16 21.32
N LEU A 448 -14.67 -11.76 21.41
CA LEU A 448 -15.73 -11.54 20.43
C LEU A 448 -16.28 -10.11 20.54
N GLY A 449 -16.42 -9.58 21.76
CA GLY A 449 -16.91 -8.23 21.96
C GLY A 449 -15.95 -7.16 21.39
N THR A 450 -14.63 -7.30 21.57
CA THR A 450 -13.63 -6.43 20.92
C THR A 450 -13.74 -6.50 19.39
N LEU A 451 -13.83 -7.70 18.82
CA LEU A 451 -13.96 -7.87 17.37
C LEU A 451 -15.22 -7.18 16.82
N LEU A 452 -16.36 -7.37 17.49
CA LEU A 452 -17.61 -6.77 17.07
C LEU A 452 -17.61 -5.25 17.27
N TYR A 453 -16.96 -4.73 18.31
CA TYR A 453 -16.77 -3.30 18.49
C TYR A 453 -16.01 -2.69 17.31
N VAL A 454 -14.88 -3.27 16.90
CA VAL A 454 -14.08 -2.77 15.77
C VAL A 454 -14.88 -2.81 14.46
N ILE A 455 -15.59 -3.92 14.21
CA ILE A 455 -16.41 -4.07 12.99
C ILE A 455 -17.58 -3.08 12.96
N PHE A 456 -18.37 -3.02 14.03
CA PHE A 456 -19.63 -2.29 14.01
C PHE A 456 -19.51 -0.83 14.44
N ALA A 457 -18.59 -0.49 15.35
CA ALA A 457 -18.39 0.88 15.78
C ALA A 457 -17.35 1.60 14.90
N GLU A 458 -16.12 1.08 14.84
CA GLU A 458 -15.02 1.83 14.21
C GLU A 458 -15.07 1.79 12.67
N ILE A 459 -15.15 0.60 12.06
CA ILE A 459 -15.19 0.47 10.61
C ILE A 459 -16.44 1.16 10.04
N THR A 460 -17.60 1.00 10.68
CA THR A 460 -18.82 1.72 10.29
C THR A 460 -18.64 3.23 10.42
N PHE A 461 -18.06 3.73 11.53
CA PHE A 461 -17.81 5.15 11.71
C PHE A 461 -16.94 5.72 10.59
N TYR A 462 -15.81 5.08 10.28
CA TYR A 462 -14.92 5.54 9.21
C TYR A 462 -15.58 5.43 7.83
N GLY A 463 -16.46 4.45 7.62
CA GLY A 463 -17.31 4.34 6.44
C GLY A 463 -18.28 5.51 6.30
N VAL A 464 -18.99 5.86 7.38
CA VAL A 464 -19.92 7.01 7.42
C VAL A 464 -19.17 8.33 7.22
N LEU A 465 -18.07 8.54 7.94
CA LEU A 465 -17.22 9.72 7.79
C LEU A 465 -16.73 9.86 6.34
N SER A 466 -16.29 8.77 5.73
CA SER A 466 -15.85 8.76 4.33
C SER A 466 -16.99 9.06 3.36
N GLY A 467 -18.20 8.56 3.63
CA GLY A 467 -19.41 8.88 2.87
C GLY A 467 -19.81 10.36 2.98
N ILE A 468 -19.69 10.96 4.17
CA ILE A 468 -19.92 12.39 4.40
C ILE A 468 -18.89 13.21 3.61
N LEU A 469 -17.60 12.89 3.71
CA LEU A 469 -16.54 13.56 2.96
C LEU A 469 -16.78 13.45 1.44
N HIS A 470 -17.20 12.28 0.97
CA HIS A 470 -17.57 12.05 -0.43
C HIS A 470 -18.74 12.94 -0.87
N LYS A 471 -19.80 13.04 -0.06
CA LYS A 471 -20.96 13.90 -0.32
C LYS A 471 -20.56 15.38 -0.44
N PHE A 472 -19.61 15.83 0.37
CA PHE A 472 -19.06 17.19 0.31
C PHE A 472 -17.94 17.38 -0.74
N GLY A 473 -17.54 16.32 -1.45
CA GLY A 473 -16.48 16.39 -2.46
C GLY A 473 -15.08 16.63 -1.89
N ILE A 474 -14.87 16.37 -0.59
CA ILE A 474 -13.59 16.56 0.10
C ILE A 474 -12.74 15.30 -0.07
N TYR A 475 -11.54 15.47 -0.64
CA TYR A 475 -10.57 14.38 -0.81
C TYR A 475 -9.18 14.82 -0.38
N TRP A 476 -8.72 14.30 0.75
CA TRP A 476 -7.37 14.58 1.22
C TRP A 476 -6.36 13.66 0.53
N LYS A 477 -5.35 14.26 -0.10
CA LYS A 477 -4.29 13.55 -0.82
C LYS A 477 -2.94 14.07 -0.32
N LEU A 478 -2.12 13.14 0.16
CA LEU A 478 -0.71 13.34 0.47
C LEU A 478 0.12 13.29 -0.81
#